data_AF-K0TPL2-F1
#
_entry.id   AF-K0TPL2-F1
#
_cell.length_a   1.000
_cell.length_b   1.000
_cell.length_c   1.000
_cell.angle_alpha   90.00
_cell.angle_beta   90.00
_cell.angle_gamma   90.00
#
_symmetry.space_group_name_H-M   'P 1'
#
loop_
_entity.id
_entity.type
_entity.pdbx_description
1 polymer ?
#
loop_
_entity_poly.entity_id
_entity_poly.type
_entity_poly.pdbx_seq_one_letter_code
_entity_poly.pdbx_strand_id
1 'polypeptide(L)'
;MRVQHALLLASSVAASASSAGGRNAAFFRAPTASSRLNPLQSLPDGRDRRKRLERTAAAPALGIDSLLGVPRGGSIETAAAASATASSGLVTTLLSGLVEYIRGAKADTLALLLTTALVAPICKQLGVSSILGFLAAGMALGPNAGGVISDIHATELLADLGIVFFLFEMGLHINFGTLMSMKRDVFGLGLSQVVITASSVALIASFFGLPTAACIVLGGGLALSSSAFVLQLLKDKDQLEARHGRSSLGVLIMQDLAVVPLLVVTPLLAGDGDGMAKAFASAG
;
A
#
# COMPACT_ATOMS: atom_id res chain seq x y z
N MET A 1 -37.74 -16.53 5.92
CA MET A 1 -37.26 -15.40 6.77
C MET A 1 -35.84 -14.89 6.47
N ARG A 2 -35.03 -15.52 5.61
CA ARG A 2 -33.65 -15.03 5.29
C ARG A 2 -33.52 -14.22 3.99
N VAL A 3 -34.60 -14.05 3.22
CA VAL A 3 -34.57 -13.29 1.95
C VAL A 3 -34.91 -11.80 2.15
N GLN A 4 -35.63 -11.43 3.22
CA GLN A 4 -35.95 -10.02 3.52
C GLN A 4 -34.79 -9.22 4.13
N HIS A 5 -33.80 -9.88 4.75
CA HIS A 5 -32.61 -9.18 5.27
C HIS A 5 -31.60 -8.79 4.17
N ALA A 6 -31.57 -9.53 3.05
CA ALA A 6 -30.68 -9.23 1.93
C ALA A 6 -31.17 -8.02 1.11
N LEU A 7 -32.50 -7.85 0.97
CA LEU A 7 -33.08 -6.70 0.27
C LEU A 7 -32.91 -5.38 1.04
N LEU A 8 -32.90 -5.41 2.37
CA LEU A 8 -32.68 -4.23 3.21
C LEU A 8 -31.24 -3.70 3.13
N LEU A 9 -30.24 -4.59 3.03
CA LEU A 9 -28.84 -4.20 2.88
C LEU A 9 -28.54 -3.59 1.49
N ALA A 10 -29.22 -4.03 0.43
CA ALA A 10 -29.10 -3.42 -0.89
C ALA A 10 -29.71 -2.00 -0.94
N SER A 11 -30.81 -1.77 -0.21
CA SER A 11 -31.47 -0.45 -0.17
C SER A 11 -30.69 0.61 0.63
N SER A 12 -29.91 0.23 1.64
CA SER A 12 -29.11 1.18 2.43
C SER A 12 -27.87 1.68 1.68
N VAL A 13 -27.30 0.87 0.79
CA VAL A 13 -26.16 1.26 -0.06
C VAL A 13 -26.58 2.27 -1.14
N ALA A 14 -27.79 2.12 -1.70
CA ALA A 14 -28.34 3.09 -2.66
C ALA A 14 -28.71 4.43 -2.01
N ALA A 15 -29.15 4.44 -0.74
CA ALA A 15 -29.49 5.67 -0.02
C ALA A 15 -28.26 6.50 0.38
N SER A 16 -27.11 5.87 0.61
CA SER A 16 -25.88 6.57 0.99
C SER A 16 -25.25 7.37 -0.16
N ALA A 17 -25.51 7.01 -1.43
CA ALA A 17 -25.00 7.70 -2.61
C ALA A 17 -25.76 9.00 -2.95
N SER A 18 -27.01 9.15 -2.49
CA SER A 18 -27.84 10.34 -2.78
C SER A 18 -27.62 11.52 -1.82
N SER A 19 -26.84 11.34 -0.74
CA SER A 19 -26.63 12.35 0.31
C SER A 19 -25.36 13.20 0.14
N ALA A 20 -24.53 12.96 -0.88
CA ALA A 20 -23.26 13.67 -1.08
C ALA A 20 -23.37 14.93 -1.98
N GLY A 21 -24.57 15.30 -2.42
CA GLY A 21 -24.83 16.42 -3.33
C GLY A 21 -25.39 17.66 -2.64
N GLY A 22 -24.63 18.32 -1.76
CA GLY A 22 -24.99 19.67 -1.32
C GLY A 22 -24.55 20.01 0.10
N ARG A 23 -23.34 20.58 0.23
CA ARG A 23 -22.89 21.41 1.37
C ARG A 23 -21.42 21.75 1.16
N ASN A 24 -21.12 22.81 0.40
CA ASN A 24 -19.84 23.54 0.49
C ASN A 24 -19.94 24.85 -0.31
N ALA A 25 -20.63 25.83 0.26
CA ALA A 25 -20.63 27.21 -0.21
C ALA A 25 -20.62 28.16 1.00
N ALA A 26 -19.51 28.20 1.75
CA ALA A 26 -19.24 29.26 2.74
C ALA A 26 -17.84 29.09 3.38
N PHE A 27 -16.74 29.20 2.63
CA PHE A 27 -15.43 29.45 3.26
C PHE A 27 -14.40 30.03 2.30
N PHE A 28 -14.61 31.24 1.79
CA PHE A 28 -13.53 32.03 1.21
C PHE A 28 -13.74 33.50 1.54
N ARG A 29 -13.14 33.94 2.65
CA ARG A 29 -13.02 35.35 3.01
C ARG A 29 -11.54 35.68 3.13
N ALA A 30 -11.03 36.43 2.15
CA ALA A 30 -9.68 36.97 2.15
C ALA A 30 -9.56 38.13 3.17
N PRO A 31 -8.43 38.27 3.88
CA PRO A 31 -8.12 39.48 4.63
C PRO A 31 -7.24 40.44 3.79
N THR A 32 -7.72 41.67 3.65
CA THR A 32 -7.01 42.85 3.12
C THR A 32 -6.24 43.60 4.21
N ALA A 33 -5.31 44.46 3.76
CA ALA A 33 -4.57 45.52 4.48
C ALA A 33 -3.25 45.08 5.14
N SER A 34 -2.06 45.38 4.59
CA SER A 34 -1.36 46.69 4.49
C SER A 34 -0.84 47.24 5.83
N SER A 35 0.46 47.58 5.84
CA SER A 35 1.25 48.27 6.88
C SER A 35 1.83 47.40 8.02
N ARG A 36 3.13 47.10 7.91
CA ARG A 36 4.16 47.04 8.98
C ARG A 36 5.50 46.60 8.35
N LEU A 37 6.33 47.56 7.99
CA LEU A 37 7.51 48.01 8.74
C LEU A 37 8.78 47.17 8.48
N ASN A 38 9.53 47.71 7.51
CA ASN A 38 10.98 47.67 7.28
C ASN A 38 11.86 47.10 8.41
N PRO A 39 12.57 45.96 8.21
CA PRO A 39 13.47 45.38 9.21
C PRO A 39 14.95 45.83 9.12
N LEU A 40 15.33 46.83 8.33
CA LEU A 40 16.75 47.24 8.17
C LEU A 40 17.11 48.58 8.84
N GLN A 41 16.83 48.72 10.15
CA GLN A 41 17.25 49.92 10.90
C GLN A 41 17.81 49.68 12.31
N SER A 42 18.26 48.47 12.66
CA SER A 42 18.93 48.23 13.95
C SER A 42 20.18 47.35 13.83
N LEU A 43 21.19 47.84 13.10
CA LEU A 43 22.56 47.31 13.17
C LEU A 43 23.30 47.98 14.35
N PRO A 44 23.75 47.23 15.37
CA PRO A 44 24.45 47.79 16.53
C PRO A 44 25.89 48.23 16.21
N ASP A 45 26.26 49.42 16.75
CA ASP A 45 27.53 50.14 16.60
C ASP A 45 28.75 49.32 17.09
N GLY A 46 29.84 49.31 16.30
CA GLY A 46 31.03 48.47 16.49
C GLY A 46 31.95 48.87 17.65
N ARG A 47 31.64 49.95 18.38
CA ARG A 47 32.44 50.44 19.51
C ARG A 47 32.30 49.62 20.80
N ASP A 48 31.23 48.84 20.94
CA ASP A 48 30.99 48.01 22.14
C ASP A 48 31.75 46.67 22.15
N ARG A 49 32.27 46.22 21.00
CA ARG A 49 33.03 44.96 20.94
C ARG A 49 34.37 45.02 21.67
N ARG A 50 35.07 46.17 21.66
CA ARG A 50 36.41 46.28 22.27
C ARG A 50 36.38 46.16 23.80
N LYS A 51 35.38 46.74 24.47
CA LYS A 51 35.25 46.64 25.93
C LYS A 51 34.90 45.23 26.42
N ARG A 52 34.34 44.38 25.56
CA ARG A 52 33.99 42.99 25.89
C ARG A 52 35.18 42.04 25.77
N LEU A 53 36.09 42.31 24.84
CA LEU A 53 37.32 41.53 24.63
C LEU A 53 38.35 41.77 25.74
N GLU A 54 38.42 42.97 26.30
CA GLU A 54 39.31 43.27 27.44
C GLU A 54 38.85 42.63 28.76
N ARG A 55 37.55 42.33 28.90
CA ARG A 55 37.00 41.60 30.07
C ARG A 55 37.17 40.08 30.00
N THR A 56 37.51 39.53 28.84
CA THR A 56 37.70 38.08 28.66
C THR A 56 39.16 37.62 28.80
N ALA A 57 40.10 38.56 28.97
CA ALA A 57 41.53 38.27 29.14
C ALA A 57 41.96 38.06 30.61
N ALA A 58 41.03 38.04 31.57
CA ALA A 58 41.30 37.87 32.99
C ALA A 58 40.62 36.61 33.57
N ALA A 59 40.99 35.43 33.04
CA ALA A 59 40.62 34.15 33.62
C ALA A 59 41.90 33.37 34.06
N PRO A 60 41.87 32.71 35.23
CA PRO A 60 43.06 32.22 35.92
C PRO A 60 43.65 30.96 35.25
N ALA A 61 44.99 30.87 35.28
CA ALA A 61 45.77 29.75 34.76
C ALA A 61 45.42 28.44 35.48
N LEU A 62 44.68 27.56 34.81
CA LEU A 62 44.41 26.19 35.25
C LEU A 62 45.53 25.27 34.76
N GLY A 63 46.21 24.64 35.71
CA GLY A 63 47.36 23.77 35.51
C GLY A 63 47.07 22.54 34.66
N ILE A 64 48.09 22.14 33.91
CA ILE A 64 48.08 21.10 32.87
C ILE A 64 47.84 19.69 33.48
N ASP A 65 48.03 19.53 34.79
CA ASP A 65 47.84 18.27 35.52
C ASP A 65 46.38 17.81 35.62
N SER A 66 45.40 18.72 35.47
CA SER A 66 43.97 18.36 35.43
C SER A 66 43.48 17.94 34.05
N LEU A 67 44.31 18.10 33.01
CA LEU A 67 43.98 17.79 31.62
C LEU A 67 44.40 16.37 31.21
N LEU A 68 45.18 15.69 32.05
CA LEU A 68 45.49 14.26 31.95
C LEU A 68 44.83 13.52 33.11
N GLY A 69 43.49 13.44 33.08
CA GLY A 69 42.70 12.54 33.92
C GLY A 69 42.98 11.09 33.55
N VAL A 70 44.18 10.59 33.87
CA VAL A 70 44.57 9.19 33.78
C VAL A 70 44.12 8.51 35.08
N PRO A 71 43.04 7.70 35.06
CA PRO A 71 42.60 6.98 36.24
C PRO A 71 43.67 5.96 36.66
N ARG A 72 44.33 6.22 37.79
CA ARG A 72 45.23 5.26 38.45
C ARG A 72 44.39 4.32 39.31
N GLY A 73 44.44 3.03 39.00
CA GLY A 73 44.17 1.94 39.95
C GLY A 73 42.71 1.77 40.35
N GLY A 74 41.93 1.15 39.49
CA GLY A 74 40.59 0.64 39.81
C GLY A 74 40.14 -0.33 38.73
N SER A 75 40.34 -1.63 38.99
CA SER A 75 39.78 -2.82 38.34
C SER A 75 39.20 -2.66 36.92
N ILE A 76 39.92 -3.18 35.92
CA ILE A 76 39.48 -3.31 34.50
C ILE A 76 38.09 -3.99 34.38
N GLU A 77 37.65 -4.75 35.39
CA GLU A 77 36.30 -5.33 35.46
C GLU A 77 35.16 -4.30 35.51
N THR A 78 35.37 -3.12 36.12
CA THR A 78 34.30 -2.11 36.26
C THR A 78 34.05 -1.30 34.98
N ALA A 79 35.08 -1.07 34.16
CA ALA A 79 34.94 -0.39 32.86
C ALA A 79 34.33 -1.29 31.77
N ALA A 80 34.63 -2.59 31.81
CA ALA A 80 34.02 -3.59 30.90
C ALA A 80 32.53 -3.81 31.22
N ALA A 81 32.16 -3.86 32.51
CA ALA A 81 30.75 -3.95 32.93
C ALA A 81 29.94 -2.68 32.56
N ALA A 82 30.55 -1.49 32.66
CA ALA A 82 29.92 -0.23 32.29
C ALA A 82 29.70 -0.09 30.76
N SER A 83 30.63 -0.58 29.94
CA SER A 83 30.51 -0.54 28.46
C SER A 83 29.57 -1.61 27.89
N ALA A 84 29.47 -2.78 28.53
CA ALA A 84 28.45 -3.80 28.21
C ALA A 84 27.03 -3.36 28.60
N THR A 85 26.90 -2.59 29.69
CA THR A 85 25.62 -2.01 30.12
C THR A 85 25.23 -0.78 29.28
N ALA A 86 26.20 0.02 28.84
CA ALA A 86 25.96 1.20 28.00
C ALA A 86 25.51 0.85 26.57
N SER A 87 26.05 -0.21 25.97
CA SER A 87 25.62 -0.69 24.64
C SER A 87 24.20 -1.28 24.67
N SER A 88 23.87 -2.02 25.73
CA SER A 88 22.52 -2.54 25.99
C SER A 88 21.53 -1.39 26.28
N GLY A 89 21.97 -0.36 27.00
CA GLY A 89 21.20 0.86 27.29
C GLY A 89 20.95 1.73 26.06
N LEU A 90 21.93 1.88 25.16
CA LEU A 90 21.77 2.68 23.94
C LEU A 90 20.79 2.01 22.98
N VAL A 91 20.88 0.70 22.80
CA VAL A 91 19.95 -0.06 21.96
C VAL A 91 18.54 -0.04 22.54
N THR A 92 18.38 -0.21 23.85
CA THR A 92 17.06 -0.15 24.51
C THR A 92 16.48 1.26 24.54
N THR A 93 17.31 2.30 24.68
CA THR A 93 16.86 3.71 24.66
C THR A 93 16.55 4.19 23.24
N LEU A 94 17.28 3.71 22.23
CA LEU A 94 16.94 3.93 20.83
C LEU A 94 15.70 3.12 20.43
N LEU A 95 15.56 1.86 20.87
CA LEU A 95 14.36 1.08 20.63
C LEU A 95 13.14 1.70 21.32
N SER A 96 13.27 2.13 22.58
CA SER A 96 12.15 2.77 23.29
C SER A 96 11.85 4.14 22.72
N GLY A 97 12.86 4.96 22.40
CA GLY A 97 12.67 6.26 21.73
C GLY A 97 12.07 6.14 20.34
N LEU A 98 12.47 5.12 19.56
CA LEU A 98 11.85 4.78 18.28
C LEU A 98 10.40 4.34 18.48
N VAL A 99 10.12 3.47 19.46
CA VAL A 99 8.77 2.98 19.80
C VAL A 99 7.86 4.11 20.29
N GLU A 100 8.35 5.05 21.09
CA GLU A 100 7.62 6.22 21.57
C GLU A 100 7.34 7.23 20.43
N TYR A 101 8.31 7.43 19.53
CA TYR A 101 8.15 8.25 18.32
C TYR A 101 7.17 7.61 17.32
N ILE A 102 7.17 6.27 17.20
CA ILE A 102 6.22 5.48 16.41
C ILE A 102 4.78 5.66 16.94
N ARG A 103 4.61 5.68 18.27
CA ARG A 103 3.30 5.73 18.96
C ARG A 103 2.52 7.04 18.75
N GLY A 104 3.18 8.14 18.37
CA GLY A 104 2.60 9.49 18.39
C GLY A 104 1.97 10.02 17.09
N ALA A 105 2.26 9.43 15.91
CA ALA A 105 1.74 10.01 14.65
C ALA A 105 1.59 9.06 13.44
N LYS A 106 2.21 7.87 13.43
CA LYS A 106 2.22 6.96 12.26
C LYS A 106 2.38 5.49 12.66
N ALA A 107 1.78 5.10 13.79
CA ALA A 107 1.93 3.75 14.35
C ALA A 107 1.58 2.67 13.32
N ASP A 108 0.52 2.89 12.55
CA ASP A 108 0.01 1.92 11.56
C ASP A 108 0.95 1.76 10.36
N THR A 109 1.44 2.87 9.78
CA THR A 109 2.40 2.80 8.67
C THR A 109 3.73 2.16 9.09
N LEU A 110 4.20 2.47 10.30
CA LEU A 110 5.42 1.90 10.85
C LEU A 110 5.23 0.42 11.22
N ALA A 111 4.05 0.04 11.73
CA ALA A 111 3.68 -1.35 11.96
C ALA A 111 3.62 -2.14 10.64
N LEU A 112 3.05 -1.57 9.57
CA LEU A 112 3.04 -2.19 8.24
C LEU A 112 4.45 -2.35 7.67
N LEU A 113 5.31 -1.34 7.82
CA LEU A 113 6.70 -1.39 7.36
C LEU A 113 7.52 -2.44 8.14
N LEU A 114 7.39 -2.46 9.47
CA LEU A 114 8.05 -3.44 10.33
C LEU A 114 7.55 -4.86 10.04
N THR A 115 6.24 -5.03 9.87
CA THR A 115 5.63 -6.30 9.48
C THR A 115 6.20 -6.77 8.15
N THR A 116 6.26 -5.90 7.15
CA THR A 116 6.84 -6.21 5.83
C THR A 116 8.30 -6.63 5.95
N ALA A 117 9.10 -5.91 6.74
CA ALA A 117 10.51 -6.19 6.98
C ALA A 117 10.76 -7.53 7.69
N LEU A 118 9.84 -7.99 8.55
CA LEU A 118 9.93 -9.27 9.24
C LEU A 118 9.38 -10.43 8.39
N VAL A 119 8.23 -10.23 7.75
CA VAL A 119 7.52 -11.27 6.99
C VAL A 119 8.30 -11.66 5.73
N ALA A 120 8.88 -10.69 5.02
CA ALA A 120 9.62 -10.96 3.78
C ALA A 120 10.77 -11.99 3.94
N PRO A 121 11.72 -11.83 4.89
CA PRO A 121 12.78 -12.81 5.09
C PRO A 121 12.27 -14.14 5.63
N ILE A 122 11.22 -14.14 6.47
CA ILE A 122 10.61 -15.38 6.99
C ILE A 122 10.00 -16.18 5.83
N CYS A 123 9.20 -15.55 4.97
CA CYS A 123 8.62 -16.21 3.80
C CYS A 123 9.69 -16.75 2.86
N LYS A 124 10.76 -15.98 2.65
CA LYS A 124 11.90 -16.42 1.83
C LYS A 124 12.60 -17.64 2.42
N GLN A 125 12.80 -17.70 3.74
CA GLN A 125 13.38 -18.86 4.43
C GLN A 125 12.47 -20.10 4.36
N LEU A 126 11.15 -19.91 4.42
CA LEU A 126 10.17 -20.98 4.32
C LEU A 126 9.87 -21.42 2.87
N GLY A 127 10.42 -20.73 1.86
CA GLY A 127 10.16 -21.02 0.45
C GLY A 127 8.73 -20.69 0.00
N VAL A 128 8.03 -19.83 0.73
CA VAL A 128 6.65 -19.37 0.42
C VAL A 128 6.73 -18.02 -0.29
N SER A 129 5.85 -17.76 -1.27
CA SER A 129 5.80 -16.43 -1.93
C SER A 129 5.48 -15.33 -0.94
N SER A 130 6.20 -14.21 -1.02
CA SER A 130 6.08 -13.11 -0.07
C SER A 130 4.68 -12.49 -0.05
N ILE A 131 3.92 -12.57 -1.15
CA ILE A 131 2.54 -12.05 -1.19
C ILE A 131 1.63 -12.79 -0.21
N LEU A 132 1.72 -14.13 -0.14
CA LEU A 132 0.95 -14.93 0.83
C LEU A 132 1.29 -14.50 2.26
N GLY A 133 2.55 -14.22 2.53
CA GLY A 133 3.01 -13.69 3.80
C GLY A 133 2.39 -12.34 4.14
N PHE A 134 2.43 -11.40 3.20
CA PHE A 134 1.86 -10.07 3.42
C PHE A 134 0.33 -10.11 3.57
N LEU A 135 -0.36 -10.98 2.83
CA LEU A 135 -1.80 -11.18 2.96
C LEU A 135 -2.16 -11.78 4.33
N ALA A 136 -1.43 -12.82 4.77
CA ALA A 136 -1.63 -13.42 6.08
C ALA A 136 -1.33 -12.42 7.22
N ALA A 137 -0.28 -11.63 7.07
CA ALA A 137 0.07 -10.59 8.02
C ALA A 137 -1.00 -9.49 8.06
N GLY A 138 -1.50 -9.02 6.90
CA GLY A 138 -2.60 -8.06 6.85
C GLY A 138 -3.88 -8.60 7.49
N MET A 139 -4.19 -9.88 7.28
CA MET A 139 -5.34 -10.55 7.92
C MET A 139 -5.14 -10.66 9.44
N ALA A 140 -3.91 -10.91 9.92
CA ALA A 140 -3.60 -11.03 11.34
C ALA A 140 -3.51 -9.67 12.05
N LEU A 141 -2.98 -8.64 11.41
CA LEU A 141 -2.86 -7.29 11.98
C LEU A 141 -4.12 -6.43 11.77
N GLY A 142 -5.03 -6.87 10.91
CA GLY A 142 -6.28 -6.17 10.61
C GLY A 142 -7.19 -6.01 11.83
N PRO A 143 -8.20 -5.12 11.74
CA PRO A 143 -9.07 -4.76 12.87
C PRO A 143 -9.85 -5.96 13.42
N ASN A 144 -10.12 -6.98 12.60
CA ASN A 144 -10.88 -8.18 13.00
C ASN A 144 -10.02 -9.26 13.70
N ALA A 145 -8.70 -9.08 13.80
CA ALA A 145 -7.80 -10.05 14.43
C ALA A 145 -6.93 -9.40 15.50
N GLY A 146 -5.90 -8.65 15.10
CA GLY A 146 -4.92 -8.05 16.01
C GLY A 146 -5.25 -6.65 16.49
N GLY A 147 -6.12 -5.90 15.78
CA GLY A 147 -6.53 -4.55 16.17
C GLY A 147 -5.39 -3.52 16.23
N VAL A 148 -4.22 -3.85 15.68
CA VAL A 148 -3.02 -3.00 15.73
C VAL A 148 -3.15 -1.82 14.77
N ILE A 149 -3.78 -2.03 13.61
CA ILE A 149 -4.14 -0.96 12.68
C ILE A 149 -5.51 -0.43 13.10
N SER A 150 -5.55 0.84 13.52
CA SER A 150 -6.76 1.53 13.97
C SER A 150 -7.24 2.56 12.94
N ASP A 151 -6.36 3.05 12.07
CA ASP A 151 -6.65 4.00 11.01
C ASP A 151 -6.79 3.27 9.66
N ILE A 152 -8.03 2.86 9.39
CA ILE A 152 -8.42 2.19 8.14
C ILE A 152 -8.27 3.16 6.95
N HIS A 153 -8.51 4.46 7.16
CA HIS A 153 -8.55 5.44 6.07
C HIS A 153 -7.15 5.74 5.51
N ALA A 154 -6.16 5.93 6.39
CA ALA A 154 -4.77 6.08 5.96
C ALA A 154 -4.23 4.81 5.27
N THR A 155 -4.64 3.64 5.75
CA THR A 155 -4.26 2.34 5.17
C THR A 155 -4.88 2.13 3.79
N GLU A 156 -6.14 2.52 3.59
CA GLU A 156 -6.86 2.43 2.32
C GLU A 156 -6.19 3.31 1.24
N LEU A 157 -5.87 4.57 1.55
CA LEU A 157 -5.18 5.46 0.61
C LEU A 157 -3.80 4.90 0.21
N LEU A 158 -3.07 4.32 1.16
CA LEU A 158 -1.78 3.70 0.90
C LEU A 158 -1.92 2.43 0.04
N ALA A 159 -2.97 1.63 0.26
CA ALA A 159 -3.27 0.44 -0.51
C ALA A 159 -3.67 0.79 -1.96
N ASP A 160 -4.50 1.82 -2.16
CA ASP A 160 -4.89 2.30 -3.49
C ASP A 160 -3.66 2.76 -4.29
N LEU A 161 -2.79 3.57 -3.67
CA LEU A 161 -1.52 3.95 -4.29
C LEU A 161 -0.63 2.74 -4.58
N GLY A 162 -0.55 1.79 -3.65
CA GLY A 162 0.19 0.54 -3.82
C GLY A 162 -0.30 -0.28 -5.02
N ILE A 163 -1.62 -0.42 -5.19
CA ILE A 163 -2.22 -1.13 -6.33
C ILE A 163 -1.91 -0.40 -7.64
N VAL A 164 -2.01 0.93 -7.68
CA VAL A 164 -1.67 1.72 -8.88
C VAL A 164 -0.19 1.55 -9.24
N PHE A 165 0.72 1.65 -8.28
CA PHE A 165 2.16 1.43 -8.53
C PHE A 165 2.45 -0.01 -8.95
N PHE A 166 1.77 -0.99 -8.37
CA PHE A 166 1.92 -2.39 -8.73
C PHE A 166 1.45 -2.69 -10.16
N LEU A 167 0.27 -2.19 -10.54
CA LEU A 167 -0.25 -2.31 -11.90
C LEU A 167 0.66 -1.57 -12.90
N PHE A 168 1.24 -0.43 -12.51
CA PHE A 168 2.19 0.30 -13.32
C PHE A 168 3.52 -0.45 -13.51
N GLU A 169 4.13 -0.96 -12.43
CA GLU A 169 5.36 -1.78 -12.51
C GLU A 169 5.15 -2.99 -13.41
N MET A 170 4.01 -3.68 -13.25
CA MET A 170 3.68 -4.83 -14.09
C MET A 170 3.53 -4.42 -15.56
N GLY A 171 2.89 -3.29 -15.83
CA GLY A 171 2.76 -2.73 -17.17
C GLY A 171 4.10 -2.43 -17.83
N LEU A 172 5.07 -1.90 -17.07
CA LEU A 172 6.43 -1.63 -17.56
C LEU A 172 7.21 -2.89 -17.95
N HIS A 173 6.86 -4.04 -17.38
CA HIS A 173 7.56 -5.30 -17.63
C HIS A 173 7.14 -5.98 -18.95
N ILE A 174 6.03 -5.54 -19.56
CA ILE A 174 5.52 -6.11 -20.80
C ILE A 174 6.00 -5.29 -22.00
N ASN A 175 6.86 -5.89 -22.82
CA ASN A 175 7.23 -5.34 -24.13
C ASN A 175 6.29 -5.92 -25.22
N PHE A 176 5.88 -5.06 -26.16
CA PHE A 176 5.06 -5.41 -27.32
C PHE A 176 5.65 -6.57 -28.14
N GLY A 177 6.98 -6.67 -28.23
CA GLY A 177 7.67 -7.77 -28.93
C GLY A 177 7.39 -9.14 -28.32
N THR A 178 7.42 -9.25 -26.98
CA THR A 178 7.11 -10.48 -26.25
C THR A 178 5.67 -10.91 -26.48
N LEU A 179 4.74 -9.95 -26.45
CA LEU A 179 3.32 -10.20 -26.70
C LEU A 179 3.07 -10.76 -28.11
N MET A 180 3.71 -10.18 -29.13
CA MET A 180 3.57 -10.66 -30.51
C MET A 180 4.13 -12.06 -30.72
N SER A 181 5.22 -12.41 -30.02
CA SER A 181 5.80 -13.75 -30.08
C SER A 181 4.90 -14.84 -29.47
N MET A 182 3.98 -14.44 -28.58
CA MET A 182 3.13 -15.34 -27.79
C MET A 182 1.64 -15.24 -28.14
N LYS A 183 1.30 -14.61 -29.27
CA LYS A 183 -0.10 -14.44 -29.73
C LYS A 183 -0.92 -15.74 -29.76
N ARG A 184 -0.27 -16.87 -30.04
CA ARG A 184 -0.92 -18.19 -30.08
C ARG A 184 -1.28 -18.70 -28.69
N ASP A 185 -0.48 -18.38 -27.68
CA ASP A 185 -0.78 -18.71 -26.29
C ASP A 185 -1.89 -17.78 -25.76
N VAL A 186 -1.89 -16.50 -26.12
CA VAL A 186 -2.94 -15.55 -25.73
C VAL A 186 -4.30 -15.92 -26.34
N PHE A 187 -4.39 -15.97 -27.67
CA PHE A 187 -5.66 -16.17 -28.36
C PHE A 187 -6.07 -17.65 -28.49
N GLY A 188 -5.11 -18.58 -28.42
CA GLY A 188 -5.40 -20.01 -28.44
C GLY A 188 -5.65 -20.53 -27.04
N LEU A 189 -4.58 -20.66 -26.24
CA LEU A 189 -4.67 -21.23 -24.89
C LEU A 189 -5.47 -20.36 -23.94
N GLY A 190 -5.20 -19.05 -23.87
CA GLY A 190 -5.89 -18.11 -22.99
C GLY A 190 -7.39 -18.06 -23.25
N LEU A 191 -7.79 -17.85 -24.51
CA LEU A 191 -9.22 -17.79 -24.84
C LEU A 191 -9.92 -19.12 -24.55
N SER A 192 -9.31 -20.24 -24.93
CA SER A 192 -9.88 -21.56 -24.65
C SER A 192 -10.03 -21.81 -23.15
N GLN A 193 -9.05 -21.43 -22.34
CA GLN A 193 -9.12 -21.56 -20.89
C GLN A 193 -10.26 -20.73 -20.31
N VAL A 194 -10.34 -19.44 -20.66
CA VAL A 194 -11.39 -18.54 -20.14
C VAL A 194 -12.77 -19.06 -20.52
N VAL A 195 -12.98 -19.42 -21.79
CA VAL A 195 -14.28 -19.91 -22.28
C VAL A 195 -14.66 -21.24 -21.63
N ILE A 196 -13.73 -22.19 -21.54
CA ILE A 196 -13.99 -23.51 -20.95
C ILE A 196 -14.31 -23.37 -19.46
N THR A 197 -13.51 -22.61 -18.71
CA THR A 197 -13.74 -22.42 -17.27
C THR A 197 -15.03 -21.64 -17.02
N ALA A 198 -15.28 -20.55 -17.75
CA ALA A 198 -16.50 -19.76 -17.59
C ALA A 198 -17.75 -20.59 -17.92
N SER A 199 -17.72 -21.34 -19.01
CA SER A 199 -18.85 -22.21 -19.41
C SER A 199 -19.08 -23.34 -18.41
N SER A 200 -18.00 -23.95 -17.90
CA SER A 200 -18.09 -25.02 -16.91
C SER A 200 -18.70 -24.53 -15.60
N VAL A 201 -18.25 -23.37 -15.11
CA VAL A 201 -18.79 -22.76 -13.88
C VAL A 201 -20.23 -22.28 -14.09
N ALA A 202 -20.54 -21.66 -15.23
CA ALA A 202 -21.90 -21.24 -15.55
C ALA A 202 -22.87 -22.44 -15.63
N LEU A 203 -22.41 -23.57 -16.18
CA LEU A 203 -23.18 -24.81 -16.23
C LEU A 203 -23.44 -25.35 -14.82
N ILE A 204 -22.41 -25.38 -13.97
CA ILE A 204 -22.57 -25.77 -12.55
C ILE A 204 -23.56 -24.84 -11.85
N ALA A 205 -23.45 -23.53 -12.01
CA ALA A 205 -24.37 -22.55 -11.45
C ALA A 205 -25.82 -22.76 -11.93
N SER A 206 -26.00 -23.12 -13.20
CA SER A 206 -27.32 -23.44 -13.75
C SER A 206 -27.96 -24.66 -13.07
N PHE A 207 -27.17 -25.65 -12.64
CA PHE A 207 -27.69 -26.80 -11.87
C PHE A 207 -28.21 -26.40 -10.48
N PHE A 208 -27.73 -25.29 -9.91
CA PHE A 208 -28.25 -24.74 -8.66
C PHE A 208 -29.52 -23.86 -8.85
N GLY A 209 -30.03 -23.75 -10.08
CA GLY A 209 -31.25 -22.99 -10.37
C GLY A 209 -31.05 -21.47 -10.34
N LEU A 210 -29.82 -21.00 -10.50
CA LEU A 210 -29.52 -19.56 -10.62
C LEU A 210 -30.04 -19.02 -11.96
N PRO A 211 -30.47 -17.73 -12.01
CA PRO A 211 -30.87 -17.11 -13.26
C PRO A 211 -29.69 -17.02 -14.23
N THR A 212 -29.96 -17.10 -15.54
CA THR A 212 -28.92 -17.13 -16.59
C THR A 212 -27.93 -15.97 -16.49
N ALA A 213 -28.41 -14.77 -16.16
CA ALA A 213 -27.56 -13.61 -15.90
C ALA A 213 -26.52 -13.87 -14.79
N ALA A 214 -26.96 -14.42 -13.66
CA ALA A 214 -26.08 -14.77 -12.55
C ALA A 214 -25.11 -15.88 -12.93
N CYS A 215 -25.54 -16.90 -13.70
CA CYS A 215 -24.67 -17.97 -14.18
C CYS A 215 -23.52 -17.43 -15.05
N ILE A 216 -23.82 -16.51 -15.97
CA ILE A 216 -22.81 -15.90 -16.85
C ILE A 216 -21.85 -15.03 -16.04
N VAL A 217 -22.36 -14.19 -15.14
CA VAL A 217 -21.53 -13.30 -14.31
C VAL A 217 -20.65 -14.11 -13.36
N LEU A 218 -21.19 -15.14 -12.70
CA LEU A 218 -20.42 -16.04 -11.84
C LEU A 218 -19.40 -16.85 -12.64
N GLY A 219 -19.79 -17.38 -13.80
CA GLY A 219 -18.91 -18.12 -14.68
C GLY A 219 -17.74 -17.29 -15.16
N GLY A 220 -18.02 -16.10 -15.69
CA GLY A 220 -16.98 -15.15 -16.12
C GLY A 220 -16.11 -14.70 -14.96
N GLY A 221 -16.72 -14.29 -13.84
CA GLY A 221 -16.00 -13.80 -12.66
C GLY A 221 -15.04 -14.85 -12.07
N LEU A 222 -15.48 -16.11 -11.96
CA LEU A 222 -14.67 -17.20 -11.42
C LEU A 222 -13.68 -17.80 -12.44
N ALA A 223 -13.80 -17.47 -13.72
CA ALA A 223 -12.84 -17.87 -14.75
C ALA A 223 -11.58 -16.98 -14.77
N LEU A 224 -11.65 -15.79 -14.17
CA LEU A 224 -10.57 -14.81 -14.13
C LEU A 224 -9.60 -15.10 -12.97
N SER A 225 -8.33 -14.75 -13.16
CA SER A 225 -7.29 -14.90 -12.14
C SER A 225 -6.75 -13.54 -11.68
N SER A 226 -6.06 -13.54 -10.53
CA SER A 226 -5.28 -12.39 -10.09
C SER A 226 -3.92 -12.40 -10.79
N SER A 227 -3.77 -11.61 -11.87
CA SER A 227 -2.54 -11.50 -12.66
C SER A 227 -1.33 -11.07 -11.82
N ALA A 228 -1.58 -10.14 -10.89
CA ALA A 228 -0.68 -9.71 -9.83
C ALA A 228 0.02 -10.85 -9.11
N PHE A 229 -0.80 -11.72 -8.55
CA PHE A 229 -0.36 -12.78 -7.69
C PHE A 229 0.41 -13.84 -8.46
N VAL A 230 -0.11 -14.24 -9.62
CA VAL A 230 0.48 -15.29 -10.43
C VAL A 230 1.84 -14.85 -10.98
N LEU A 231 1.95 -13.64 -11.54
CA LEU A 231 3.22 -13.16 -12.10
C LEU A 231 4.31 -13.00 -11.04
N GLN A 232 3.96 -12.45 -9.87
CA GLN A 232 4.92 -12.34 -8.78
C GLN A 232 5.32 -13.72 -8.25
N LEU A 233 4.40 -14.68 -8.14
CA LEU A 233 4.73 -16.05 -7.75
C LEU A 233 5.71 -16.73 -8.72
N LEU A 234 5.54 -16.49 -10.03
CA LEU A 234 6.48 -16.99 -11.03
C LEU A 234 7.83 -16.27 -10.97
N LYS A 235 7.83 -14.96 -10.67
CA LYS A 235 9.05 -14.16 -10.48
C LYS A 235 9.85 -14.65 -9.27
N ASP A 236 9.17 -14.88 -8.14
CA ASP A 236 9.78 -15.40 -6.90
C ASP A 236 10.45 -16.78 -7.12
N LYS A 237 9.96 -17.56 -8.09
CA LYS A 237 10.47 -18.89 -8.46
C LYS A 237 11.45 -18.89 -9.64
N ASP A 238 11.78 -17.73 -10.20
CA ASP A 238 12.59 -17.60 -11.42
C ASP A 238 12.01 -18.37 -12.63
N GLN A 239 10.68 -18.42 -12.72
CA GLN A 239 9.92 -19.27 -13.66
C GLN A 239 9.19 -18.49 -14.76
N LEU A 240 9.34 -17.16 -14.82
CA LEU A 240 8.66 -16.34 -15.82
C LEU A 240 9.08 -16.67 -17.25
N GLU A 241 10.37 -16.88 -17.49
CA GLU A 241 10.94 -17.17 -18.81
C GLU A 241 10.72 -18.62 -19.26
N ALA A 242 10.33 -19.50 -18.34
CA ALA A 242 10.05 -20.89 -18.65
C ALA A 242 8.81 -21.02 -19.56
N ARG A 243 8.71 -22.12 -20.32
CA ARG A 243 7.60 -22.35 -21.26
C ARG A 243 6.21 -22.24 -20.60
N HIS A 244 6.06 -22.79 -19.39
CA HIS A 244 4.82 -22.67 -18.64
C HIS A 244 4.58 -21.24 -18.13
N GLY A 245 5.62 -20.46 -17.87
CA GLY A 245 5.50 -19.09 -17.38
C GLY A 245 5.04 -18.15 -18.48
N ARG A 246 5.62 -18.31 -19.67
CA ARG A 246 5.15 -17.67 -20.89
C ARG A 246 3.70 -18.06 -21.20
N SER A 247 3.37 -19.36 -21.16
CA SER A 247 1.99 -19.81 -21.38
C SER A 247 1.00 -19.19 -20.37
N SER A 248 1.35 -19.17 -19.08
CA SER A 248 0.54 -18.54 -18.03
C SER A 248 0.36 -17.04 -18.25
N LEU A 249 1.43 -16.32 -18.60
CA LEU A 249 1.36 -14.90 -18.95
C LEU A 249 0.41 -14.66 -20.13
N GLY A 250 0.42 -15.53 -21.15
CA GLY A 250 -0.51 -15.47 -22.27
C GLY A 250 -1.98 -15.60 -21.83
N VAL A 251 -2.27 -16.53 -20.92
CA VAL A 251 -3.60 -16.71 -20.33
C VAL A 251 -4.01 -15.48 -19.51
N LEU A 252 -3.12 -14.96 -18.66
CA LEU A 252 -3.38 -13.79 -17.81
C LEU A 252 -3.72 -12.54 -18.64
N ILE A 253 -2.99 -12.30 -19.73
CA ILE A 253 -3.28 -11.17 -20.64
C ILE A 253 -4.66 -11.32 -21.28
N MET A 254 -5.02 -12.54 -21.69
CA MET A 254 -6.36 -12.79 -22.24
C MET A 254 -7.45 -12.57 -21.19
N GLN A 255 -7.21 -12.96 -19.93
CA GLN A 255 -8.13 -12.74 -18.81
C GLN A 255 -8.33 -11.25 -18.55
N ASP A 256 -7.25 -10.48 -18.43
CA ASP A 256 -7.31 -9.02 -18.21
C ASP A 256 -8.10 -8.33 -19.34
N LEU A 257 -7.92 -8.77 -20.60
CA LEU A 257 -8.70 -8.27 -21.74
C LEU A 257 -10.18 -8.70 -21.67
N ALA A 258 -10.46 -9.90 -21.18
CA ALA A 258 -11.82 -10.45 -21.07
C ALA A 258 -12.65 -9.80 -19.93
N VAL A 259 -12.00 -9.16 -18.94
CA VAL A 259 -12.69 -8.42 -17.87
C VAL A 259 -13.56 -7.31 -18.45
N VAL A 260 -13.06 -6.54 -19.42
CA VAL A 260 -13.79 -5.38 -19.98
C VAL A 260 -15.12 -5.79 -20.63
N PRO A 261 -15.16 -6.76 -21.57
CA PRO A 261 -16.43 -7.28 -22.08
C PRO A 261 -17.36 -7.83 -20.99
N LEU A 262 -16.81 -8.53 -19.99
CA LEU A 262 -17.60 -9.08 -18.89
C LEU A 262 -18.28 -7.97 -18.08
N LEU A 263 -17.55 -6.90 -17.76
CA LEU A 263 -18.09 -5.74 -17.05
C LEU A 263 -19.13 -4.98 -17.87
N VAL A 264 -19.00 -4.93 -19.20
CA VAL A 264 -20.00 -4.34 -20.09
C VAL A 264 -21.26 -5.20 -20.15
N VAL A 265 -21.13 -6.53 -20.23
CA VAL A 265 -22.27 -7.45 -20.34
C VAL A 265 -23.05 -7.58 -19.04
N THR A 266 -22.39 -7.43 -17.89
CA THR A 266 -23.02 -7.56 -16.56
C THR A 266 -24.25 -6.66 -16.35
N PRO A 267 -24.21 -5.33 -16.56
CA PRO A 267 -25.39 -4.47 -16.43
C PRO A 267 -26.44 -4.72 -17.52
N LEU A 268 -26.03 -5.14 -18.73
CA LEU A 268 -26.96 -5.49 -19.81
C LEU A 268 -27.84 -6.69 -19.41
N LEU A 269 -27.23 -7.70 -18.79
CA LEU A 269 -27.93 -8.88 -18.27
C LEU A 269 -28.78 -8.59 -17.03
N ALA A 270 -28.45 -7.54 -16.27
CA ALA A 270 -29.21 -7.11 -15.10
C ALA A 270 -30.50 -6.35 -15.45
N GLY A 271 -30.76 -6.06 -16.74
CA GLY A 271 -31.93 -5.32 -17.19
C GLY A 271 -31.73 -3.80 -17.33
N ASP A 272 -30.55 -3.29 -16.98
CA ASP A 272 -30.16 -1.88 -17.18
C ASP A 272 -29.68 -1.59 -18.62
N GLY A 273 -29.58 -2.63 -19.45
CA GLY A 273 -29.08 -2.52 -20.84
C GLY A 273 -29.98 -1.80 -21.82
N ASP A 274 -31.24 -1.56 -21.46
CA ASP A 274 -32.19 -0.82 -22.29
C ASP A 274 -31.75 0.63 -22.52
N GLY A 275 -31.03 1.23 -21.56
CA GLY A 275 -30.46 2.57 -21.67
C GLY A 275 -29.23 2.63 -22.60
N MET A 276 -28.33 1.65 -22.50
CA MET A 276 -27.13 1.59 -23.34
C MET A 276 -27.47 1.20 -24.79
N ALA A 277 -28.40 0.27 -24.99
CA ALA A 277 -28.91 -0.09 -26.33
C ALA A 277 -29.60 1.09 -27.01
N LYS A 278 -30.41 1.88 -26.27
CA LYS A 278 -30.99 3.13 -26.77
C LYS A 278 -29.94 4.19 -27.08
N ALA A 279 -28.85 4.27 -26.29
CA ALA A 279 -27.75 5.20 -26.54
C ALA A 279 -26.93 4.87 -27.79
N PHE A 280 -26.71 3.58 -28.09
CA PHE A 280 -26.11 3.17 -29.37
C PHE A 280 -27.05 3.36 -30.55
N ALA A 281 -28.36 3.12 -30.36
CA ALA A 281 -29.37 3.34 -31.38
C ALA A 281 -29.61 4.83 -31.69
N SER A 282 -29.28 5.75 -30.78
CA SER A 282 -29.38 7.20 -31.01
C SER A 282 -28.06 7.85 -31.46
N ALA A 283 -26.95 7.11 -31.42
CA ALA A 283 -25.62 7.57 -31.83
C ALA A 283 -25.24 7.14 -33.27
N GLY A 284 -26.04 6.31 -33.93
CA GLY A 284 -25.92 5.95 -35.35
C GLY A 284 -27.02 6.58 -36.19
#